data_AF-A0A1V1T5W3-F1
#
_entry.id   AF-A0A1V1T5W3-F1
#
_cell.length_a   1.000
_cell.length_b   1.000
_cell.length_c   1.000
_cell.angle_alpha   90.00
_cell.angle_beta   90.00
_cell.angle_gamma   90.00
#
_symmetry.space_group_name_H-M   'P 1'
#
loop_
_entity.id
_entity.type
_entity.pdbx_description
1 polymer ?
#
loop_
_entity_poly.entity_id
_entity_poly.type
_entity_poly.pdbx_seq_one_letter_code
_entity_poly.pdbx_strand_id
1 'polypeptide(L)'
;MASAALEWTSQDGVKYISGLLANVGVPSILWGEYLLNVYGIPSIIGGIDFVVPDHKMPLAVATLKSSGLHPCPDLDACTVSGDSSPFPVPAFHMHIPGSEVDVSLRLHSETLWFIPPPNSPSSSKGEMVSGPNPHYLEASSPELPPWRHGRGHGAFSSGGSPVLVPRAHVLLEAFIRLASAFRDDYCGYFLNMVTYMSEYPFNDGLVDINRLSGPCRSFWDKREQGKLTVRQLMDNLQHDLGDDMDSR
;
A
#
# COMPACT_ATOMS: atom_id res chain seq x y z
N MET A 1 2.65 -8.71 35.73
CA MET A 1 3.29 -8.11 34.54
C MET A 1 2.23 -7.26 33.86
N ALA A 2 2.39 -5.94 33.87
CA ALA A 2 1.46 -5.06 33.18
C ALA A 2 1.58 -5.34 31.66
N SER A 3 0.48 -5.70 31.02
CA SER A 3 0.38 -5.69 29.56
C SER A 3 0.71 -4.27 29.11
N ALA A 4 1.84 -4.06 28.44
CA ALA A 4 2.05 -2.80 27.74
C ALA A 4 0.86 -2.60 26.80
N ALA A 5 0.21 -1.44 26.86
CA ALA A 5 -0.84 -1.12 25.91
C ALA A 5 -0.22 -1.18 24.51
N LEU A 6 -0.86 -1.89 23.58
CA LEU A 6 -0.38 -1.99 22.21
C LEU A 6 -0.35 -0.58 21.60
N GLU A 7 0.84 -0.13 21.20
CA GLU A 7 0.98 1.10 20.43
C GLU A 7 0.65 0.79 18.97
N TRP A 8 -0.60 1.04 18.59
CA TRP A 8 -1.15 0.63 17.29
C TRP A 8 -0.42 1.22 16.07
N THR A 9 0.13 2.43 16.21
CA THR A 9 0.88 3.13 15.16
C THR A 9 2.36 2.72 15.11
N SER A 10 2.82 1.85 16.01
CA SER A 10 4.18 1.29 15.97
C SER A 10 4.27 0.15 14.95
N GLN A 11 5.50 -0.27 14.63
CA GLN A 11 5.73 -1.47 13.82
C GLN A 11 5.07 -2.71 14.44
N ASP A 12 5.05 -2.80 15.78
CA ASP A 12 4.44 -3.92 16.50
C ASP A 12 2.91 -3.91 16.36
N GLY A 13 2.29 -2.73 16.31
CA GLY A 13 0.87 -2.59 16.00
C GLY A 13 0.52 -3.06 14.59
N VAL A 14 1.32 -2.66 13.59
CA VAL A 14 1.15 -3.11 12.20
C VAL A 14 1.37 -4.62 12.06
N LYS A 15 2.41 -5.17 12.69
CA LYS A 15 2.68 -6.62 12.75
C LYS A 15 1.53 -7.37 13.45
N TYR A 16 0.96 -6.80 14.50
CA TYR A 16 -0.18 -7.40 15.20
C TYR A 16 -1.39 -7.53 14.27
N ILE A 17 -1.80 -6.46 13.59
CA ILE A 17 -2.93 -6.51 12.62
C ILE A 17 -2.65 -7.49 11.49
N SER A 18 -1.46 -7.44 10.90
CA SER A 18 -1.08 -8.38 9.83
C SER A 18 -1.10 -9.83 10.32
N GLY A 19 -0.66 -10.09 11.55
CA GLY A 19 -0.75 -11.39 12.20
C GLY A 19 -2.18 -11.87 12.43
N LEU A 20 -3.09 -10.99 12.87
CA LEU A 20 -4.51 -11.32 13.01
C LEU A 20 -5.12 -11.79 11.68
N LEU A 21 -4.85 -11.07 10.59
CA LEU A 21 -5.33 -11.42 9.25
C LEU A 21 -4.69 -12.74 8.75
N ALA A 22 -3.38 -12.90 8.93
CA ALA A 22 -2.67 -14.11 8.54
C ALA A 22 -3.18 -15.36 9.27
N ASN A 23 -3.49 -15.26 10.57
CA ASN A 23 -3.98 -16.37 11.40
C ASN A 23 -5.33 -16.93 10.93
N VAL A 24 -6.15 -16.11 10.26
CA VAL A 24 -7.42 -16.55 9.66
C VAL A 24 -7.28 -16.87 8.16
N GLY A 25 -6.06 -16.91 7.64
CA GLY A 25 -5.80 -17.21 6.22
C GLY A 25 -6.24 -16.09 5.28
N VAL A 26 -6.16 -14.83 5.73
CA VAL A 26 -6.27 -13.63 4.88
C VAL A 26 -4.86 -13.10 4.63
N PRO A 27 -4.28 -13.28 3.43
CA PRO A 27 -3.04 -12.60 3.09
C PRO A 27 -3.32 -11.10 2.99
N SER A 28 -2.43 -10.29 3.53
CA SER A 28 -2.55 -8.83 3.53
C SER A 28 -1.25 -8.17 3.12
N ILE A 29 -1.36 -7.04 2.42
CA ILE A 29 -0.23 -6.23 1.97
C ILE A 29 -0.39 -4.86 2.63
N LEU A 30 0.62 -4.41 3.36
CA LEU A 30 0.66 -3.06 3.91
C LEU A 30 0.64 -2.03 2.77
N TRP A 31 -0.17 -1.00 2.93
CA TRP A 31 -0.42 0.04 1.95
C TRP A 31 -0.50 1.42 2.62
N GLY A 32 -0.78 2.45 1.81
CA GLY A 32 -1.04 3.80 2.29
C GLY A 32 0.21 4.50 2.83
N GLU A 33 0.01 5.46 3.72
CA GLU A 33 1.08 6.35 4.21
C GLU A 33 2.10 5.63 5.10
N TYR A 34 1.68 4.58 5.80
CA TYR A 34 2.60 3.74 6.56
C TYR A 34 3.59 2.99 5.64
N LEU A 35 3.11 2.52 4.48
CA LEU A 35 3.98 1.88 3.49
C LEU A 35 5.06 2.86 2.96
N LEU A 36 4.72 4.13 2.76
CA LEU A 36 5.69 5.15 2.32
C LEU A 36 6.84 5.29 3.32
N ASN A 37 6.53 5.24 4.62
CA ASN A 37 7.52 5.27 5.69
C ASN A 37 8.48 4.07 5.63
N VAL A 38 7.98 2.87 5.30
CA VAL A 38 8.81 1.68 5.09
C VAL A 38 9.81 1.88 3.95
N TYR A 39 9.43 2.63 2.91
CA TYR A 39 10.30 3.01 1.81
C TYR A 39 11.18 4.24 2.09
N GLY A 40 11.22 4.72 3.33
CA GLY A 40 12.06 5.84 3.74
C GLY A 40 11.52 7.21 3.30
N ILE A 41 10.29 7.30 2.81
CA ILE A 41 9.62 8.57 2.51
C ILE A 41 9.14 9.19 3.83
N PRO A 42 9.50 10.45 4.15
CA PRO A 42 9.09 11.12 5.38
C PRO A 42 7.65 11.65 5.24
N SER A 43 6.67 10.78 5.46
CA SER A 43 5.25 11.14 5.47
C SER A 43 4.67 11.08 6.89
N ILE A 44 3.67 11.94 7.15
CA ILE A 44 2.81 11.80 8.33
C ILE A 44 1.98 10.53 8.14
N ILE A 45 1.80 9.77 9.22
CA ILE A 45 0.94 8.58 9.23
C ILE A 45 -0.45 9.04 9.66
N GLY A 46 -1.35 9.19 8.69
CA GLY A 46 -2.78 9.41 8.88
C GLY A 46 -3.60 8.13 8.92
N GLY A 47 -3.09 7.03 8.34
CA GLY A 47 -3.76 5.73 8.30
C GLY A 47 -2.80 4.54 8.16
N ILE A 48 -3.29 3.36 8.54
CA ILE A 48 -2.64 2.05 8.31
C ILE A 48 -3.52 1.22 7.40
N ASP A 49 -3.25 1.24 6.10
CA ASP A 49 -4.01 0.49 5.12
C ASP A 49 -3.46 -0.91 4.88
N PHE A 50 -4.35 -1.87 4.63
CA PHE A 50 -4.02 -3.18 4.12
C PHE A 50 -4.84 -3.49 2.86
N VAL A 51 -4.16 -3.97 1.81
CA VAL A 51 -4.81 -4.54 0.64
C VAL A 51 -5.02 -6.03 0.88
N VAL A 52 -6.26 -6.51 0.66
CA VAL A 52 -6.65 -7.91 0.86
C VAL A 52 -7.36 -8.46 -0.38
N PRO A 53 -7.30 -9.78 -0.66
CA PRO A 53 -8.08 -10.38 -1.72
C PRO A 53 -9.58 -10.17 -1.49
N ASP A 54 -10.29 -9.79 -2.54
CA ASP A 54 -11.70 -9.42 -2.50
C ASP A 54 -12.59 -10.47 -1.83
N HIS A 55 -12.45 -11.73 -2.23
CA HIS A 55 -13.21 -12.86 -1.70
C HIS A 55 -12.91 -13.16 -0.21
N LYS A 56 -11.85 -12.56 0.36
CA LYS A 56 -11.48 -12.65 1.78
C LYS A 56 -11.91 -11.43 2.58
N MET A 57 -12.45 -10.38 1.94
CA MET A 57 -12.87 -9.15 2.60
C MET A 57 -13.84 -9.39 3.78
N PRO A 58 -14.90 -10.23 3.67
CA PRO A 58 -15.79 -10.47 4.81
C PRO A 58 -15.07 -11.04 6.05
N LEU A 59 -14.09 -11.92 5.84
CA LEU A 59 -13.30 -12.52 6.92
C LEU A 59 -12.32 -11.50 7.52
N ALA A 60 -11.69 -10.67 6.69
CA ALA A 60 -10.82 -9.58 7.13
C ALA A 60 -11.58 -8.58 8.01
N VAL A 61 -12.77 -8.16 7.58
CA VAL A 61 -13.67 -7.25 8.32
C VAL A 61 -14.06 -7.85 9.67
N ALA A 62 -14.51 -9.11 9.71
CA ALA A 62 -14.88 -9.78 10.96
C ALA A 62 -13.70 -9.87 11.95
N THR A 63 -12.49 -10.09 11.42
CA THR A 63 -11.26 -10.15 12.21
C THR A 63 -10.93 -8.79 12.82
N LEU A 64 -10.97 -7.70 12.04
CA LEU A 64 -10.73 -6.35 12.55
C LEU A 64 -11.77 -5.92 13.58
N LYS A 65 -13.05 -6.24 13.38
CA LYS A 65 -14.12 -5.96 14.36
C LYS A 65 -13.89 -6.62 15.72
N SER A 66 -13.12 -7.71 15.74
CA SER A 66 -12.80 -8.46 16.96
C SER A 66 -11.43 -8.11 17.56
N SER A 67 -10.72 -7.12 17.00
CA SER A 67 -9.32 -6.82 17.32
C SER A 67 -9.12 -5.84 18.48
N GLY A 68 -10.17 -5.16 18.93
CA GLY A 68 -10.11 -4.07 19.93
C GLY A 68 -10.03 -2.66 19.33
N LEU A 69 -10.05 -2.54 18.00
CA LEU A 69 -10.27 -1.26 17.31
C LEU A 69 -11.71 -0.77 17.49
N HIS A 70 -11.91 0.55 17.39
CA HIS A 70 -13.22 1.15 17.49
C HIS A 70 -13.93 1.21 16.12
N PRO A 71 -15.25 0.96 16.06
CA PRO A 71 -16.02 1.22 14.85
C PRO A 71 -15.91 2.69 14.43
N CYS A 72 -16.04 2.94 13.13
CA CYS A 72 -16.19 4.30 12.61
C CYS A 72 -17.38 5.00 13.31
N PRO A 73 -17.17 6.19 13.91
CA PRO A 73 -18.17 6.82 14.75
C PRO A 73 -19.37 7.39 13.96
N ASP A 74 -19.20 7.71 12.67
CA ASP A 74 -20.26 8.14 11.75
C ASP A 74 -19.69 8.27 10.32
N LEU A 75 -20.48 7.98 9.28
CA LEU A 75 -20.06 8.16 7.89
C LEU A 75 -19.89 9.64 7.53
N ASP A 76 -20.77 10.51 8.06
CA ASP A 76 -20.78 11.94 7.71
C ASP A 76 -19.74 12.76 8.50
N ALA A 77 -19.32 12.25 9.66
CA ALA A 77 -18.33 12.92 10.53
C ALA A 77 -16.90 12.38 10.36
N CYS A 78 -16.73 11.21 9.73
CA CYS A 78 -15.43 10.60 9.55
C CYS A 78 -14.71 11.15 8.30
N THR A 79 -13.53 11.71 8.51
CA THR A 79 -12.66 12.25 7.44
C THR A 79 -12.20 11.19 6.44
N VAL A 80 -12.22 9.91 6.82
CA VAL A 80 -11.87 8.76 5.96
C VAL A 80 -13.03 8.35 5.05
N SER A 81 -14.28 8.63 5.46
CA SER A 81 -15.51 8.16 4.77
C SER A 81 -16.25 9.24 3.99
N GLY A 82 -15.99 10.52 4.27
CA GLY A 82 -16.76 11.62 3.70
C GLY A 82 -16.44 11.91 2.24
N ASP A 83 -17.40 12.53 1.54
CA ASP A 83 -17.28 13.00 0.14
C ASP A 83 -16.12 13.99 -0.09
N SER A 84 -15.58 14.58 0.98
CA SER A 84 -14.44 15.50 0.97
C SER A 84 -13.09 14.81 1.24
N SER A 85 -13.05 13.48 1.32
CA SER A 85 -11.82 12.73 1.53
C SER A 85 -10.78 13.11 0.48
N PRO A 86 -9.53 13.46 0.87
CA PRO A 86 -8.49 13.81 -0.09
C PRO A 86 -7.87 12.58 -0.79
N PHE A 87 -8.32 11.37 -0.46
CA PHE A 87 -7.85 10.10 -0.99
C PHE A 87 -9.02 9.13 -1.24
N PRO A 88 -8.85 8.14 -2.14
CA PRO A 88 -9.91 7.16 -2.40
C PRO A 88 -10.32 6.43 -1.12
N VAL A 89 -11.64 6.44 -0.87
CA VAL A 89 -12.26 5.83 0.31
C VAL A 89 -11.95 4.32 0.33
N PRO A 90 -11.48 3.77 1.47
CA PRO A 90 -11.24 2.34 1.62
C PRO A 90 -12.55 1.55 1.66
N ALA A 91 -12.51 0.27 1.30
CA ALA A 91 -13.68 -0.62 1.34
C ALA A 91 -14.21 -0.83 2.77
N PHE A 92 -13.33 -0.72 3.77
CA PHE A 92 -13.68 -0.77 5.18
C PHE A 92 -12.58 -0.09 6.01
N HIS A 93 -12.93 0.51 7.15
CA HIS A 93 -11.94 1.02 8.11
C HIS A 93 -12.47 0.97 9.54
N MET A 94 -11.55 1.03 10.51
CA MET A 94 -11.81 1.15 11.95
C MET A 94 -10.80 2.10 12.58
N HIS A 95 -11.14 2.71 13.72
CA HIS A 95 -10.28 3.70 14.36
C HIS A 95 -9.47 3.13 15.51
N ILE A 96 -8.25 3.63 15.66
CA ILE A 96 -7.41 3.35 16.81
C ILE A 96 -7.94 4.13 18.03
N PRO A 97 -8.16 3.48 19.19
CA PRO A 97 -8.68 4.18 20.37
C PRO A 97 -7.79 5.36 20.80
N GLY A 98 -8.37 6.56 20.88
CA GLY A 98 -7.65 7.77 21.31
C GLY A 98 -6.68 8.35 20.27
N SER A 99 -6.82 7.97 18.99
CA SER A 99 -6.01 8.47 17.88
C SER A 99 -6.90 8.88 16.71
N GLU A 100 -6.42 9.83 15.91
CA GLU A 100 -7.02 10.19 14.61
C GLU A 100 -6.67 9.18 13.50
N VAL A 101 -5.76 8.24 13.79
CA VAL A 101 -5.31 7.23 12.82
C VAL A 101 -6.30 6.07 12.74
N ASP A 102 -6.61 5.66 11.51
CA ASP A 102 -7.44 4.51 11.23
C ASP A 102 -6.62 3.29 10.76
N VAL A 103 -7.27 2.13 10.77
CA VAL A 103 -6.84 0.90 10.11
C VAL A 103 -7.84 0.60 9.00
N SER A 104 -7.35 0.59 7.77
CA SER A 104 -8.16 0.51 6.56
C SER A 104 -7.94 -0.81 5.80
N LEU A 105 -8.97 -1.31 5.14
CA LEU A 105 -8.93 -2.43 4.21
C LEU A 105 -9.32 -1.96 2.81
N ARG A 106 -8.50 -2.33 1.82
CA ARG A 106 -8.73 -2.04 0.41
C ARG A 106 -8.86 -3.32 -0.39
N LEU A 107 -9.70 -3.29 -1.42
CA LEU A 107 -9.84 -4.38 -2.36
C LEU A 107 -8.59 -4.48 -3.23
N HIS A 108 -8.13 -5.71 -3.44
CA HIS A 108 -6.96 -5.99 -4.26
C HIS A 108 -7.26 -5.69 -5.73
N SER A 109 -8.46 -6.01 -6.22
CA SER A 109 -8.95 -5.65 -7.56
C SER A 109 -9.02 -4.14 -7.83
N GLU A 110 -9.08 -3.31 -6.80
CA GLU A 110 -9.12 -1.85 -6.97
C GLU A 110 -7.74 -1.20 -6.83
N THR A 111 -6.82 -1.87 -6.13
CA THR A 111 -5.53 -1.27 -5.73
C THR A 111 -4.33 -1.85 -6.48
N LEU A 112 -4.32 -3.17 -6.72
CA LEU A 112 -3.17 -3.92 -7.25
C LEU A 112 -3.59 -4.94 -8.32
N TRP A 113 -4.64 -4.65 -9.09
CA TRP A 113 -5.26 -5.58 -10.07
C TRP A 113 -4.31 -6.12 -11.14
N PHE A 114 -3.23 -5.40 -11.42
CA PHE A 114 -2.24 -5.75 -12.44
C PHE A 114 -1.20 -6.80 -11.99
N ILE A 115 -1.29 -7.29 -10.74
CA ILE A 115 -0.46 -8.39 -10.20
C ILE A 115 -1.33 -9.38 -9.42
N PRO A 116 -0.95 -10.66 -9.30
CA PRO A 116 -1.74 -11.60 -8.50
C PRO A 116 -1.65 -11.28 -7.00
N PRO A 117 -2.72 -11.48 -6.21
CA PRO A 117 -2.65 -11.37 -4.76
C PRO A 117 -1.63 -12.35 -4.17
N PRO A 118 -1.09 -12.08 -2.96
CA PRO A 118 -0.18 -13.00 -2.32
C PRO A 118 -0.92 -14.30 -2.03
N ASN A 119 -0.26 -15.43 -2.29
CA ASN A 119 -0.77 -16.71 -1.82
C ASN A 119 -0.95 -16.62 -0.30
N SER A 120 -2.07 -17.13 0.21
CA SER A 120 -2.22 -17.31 1.66
C SER A 120 -1.00 -18.11 2.16
N PRO A 121 -0.40 -17.76 3.30
CA PRO A 121 0.64 -18.59 3.89
C PRO A 121 0.01 -19.95 4.19
N SER A 122 0.16 -20.88 3.26
CA SER A 122 -0.38 -22.21 3.42
C SER A 122 0.40 -22.87 4.53
N SER A 123 -0.30 -23.29 5.58
CA SER A 123 0.26 -24.21 6.58
C SER A 123 0.58 -25.60 6.01
N SER A 124 0.43 -25.82 4.69
CA SER A 124 0.88 -27.05 4.04
C SER A 124 2.31 -26.91 3.50
N LYS A 125 3.23 -27.67 4.10
CA LYS A 125 4.47 -28.11 3.44
C LYS A 125 4.13 -28.68 2.05
N GLY A 126 4.40 -27.93 0.98
CA GLY A 126 4.20 -28.42 -0.39
C GLY A 126 4.38 -27.31 -1.40
N GLU A 127 5.50 -27.38 -2.14
CA GLU A 127 5.89 -26.52 -3.26
C GLU A 127 6.22 -25.06 -2.93
N MET A 128 7.36 -24.90 -2.26
CA MET A 128 8.15 -23.67 -2.35
C MET A 128 8.57 -23.50 -3.83
N VAL A 129 7.92 -22.59 -4.55
CA VAL A 129 8.52 -22.02 -5.76
C VAL A 129 9.79 -21.33 -5.29
N SER A 130 10.94 -21.99 -5.48
CA SER A 130 12.24 -21.55 -5.00
C SER A 130 12.70 -20.35 -5.83
N GLY A 131 12.35 -19.15 -5.38
CA GLY A 131 12.78 -17.88 -5.93
C GLY A 131 12.18 -16.72 -5.13
N PRO A 132 12.84 -15.55 -5.09
CA PRO A 132 12.26 -14.37 -4.45
C PRO A 132 10.95 -13.99 -5.14
N ASN A 133 9.89 -13.72 -4.36
CA ASN A 133 8.60 -13.29 -4.91
C ASN A 133 8.82 -12.02 -5.76
N PRO A 134 8.41 -12.01 -7.04
CA PRO A 134 8.72 -10.91 -7.94
C PRO A 134 7.90 -9.65 -7.67
N HIS A 135 6.84 -9.72 -6.86
CA HIS A 135 5.91 -8.61 -6.61
C HIS A 135 5.97 -8.07 -5.18
N TYR A 136 6.23 -8.94 -4.20
CA TYR A 136 6.16 -8.63 -2.78
C TYR A 136 7.47 -8.91 -2.05
N LEU A 137 7.65 -8.23 -0.92
CA LEU A 137 8.73 -8.39 0.04
C LEU A 137 8.16 -8.42 1.45
N GLU A 138 8.89 -9.00 2.40
CA GLU A 138 8.62 -8.74 3.81
C GLU A 138 9.10 -7.33 4.20
N ALA A 139 8.37 -6.63 5.05
CA ALA A 139 8.70 -5.29 5.53
C ALA A 139 10.02 -5.26 6.34
N SER A 140 10.48 -6.41 6.82
CA SER A 140 11.77 -6.61 7.50
C SER A 140 12.93 -6.93 6.53
N SER A 141 12.66 -6.99 5.22
CA SER A 141 13.67 -7.36 4.21
C SER A 141 14.85 -6.38 4.21
N PRO A 142 16.09 -6.87 4.10
CA PRO A 142 17.27 -6.01 3.93
C PRO A 142 17.31 -5.30 2.57
N GLU A 143 16.42 -5.65 1.63
CA GLU A 143 16.22 -4.91 0.38
C GLU A 143 15.54 -3.55 0.60
N LEU A 144 14.93 -3.34 1.79
CA LEU A 144 14.31 -2.07 2.18
C LEU A 144 15.35 -1.15 2.85
N PRO A 145 15.17 0.17 2.77
CA PRO A 145 16.15 1.11 3.31
C PRO A 145 16.21 0.97 4.84
N PRO A 146 17.40 1.09 5.45
CA PRO A 146 17.50 1.17 6.90
C PRO A 146 16.92 2.51 7.40
N TRP A 147 16.64 2.59 8.70
CA TRP A 147 16.29 3.85 9.34
C TRP A 147 17.40 4.89 9.14
N ARG A 148 17.00 6.12 8.76
CA ARG A 148 17.90 7.26 8.56
C ARG A 148 17.23 8.52 9.10
N HIS A 149 18.02 9.40 9.72
CA HIS A 149 17.52 10.69 10.19
C HIS A 149 16.97 11.53 9.02
N GLY A 150 15.82 12.19 9.22
CA GLY A 150 15.15 12.98 8.18
C GLY A 150 14.50 12.16 7.05
N ARG A 151 14.44 10.83 7.20
CA ARG A 151 13.72 9.91 6.31
C ARG A 151 12.61 9.19 7.08
N GLY A 152 11.76 8.48 6.34
CA GLY A 152 10.81 7.53 6.92
C GLY A 152 11.50 6.40 7.69
N HIS A 153 10.69 5.61 8.41
CA HIS A 153 11.16 4.57 9.33
C HIS A 153 12.09 3.51 8.70
N GLY A 154 11.92 3.21 7.42
CA GLY A 154 12.66 2.14 6.76
C GLY A 154 12.16 0.75 7.13
N ALA A 155 13.01 -0.25 6.89
CA ALA A 155 12.73 -1.66 7.17
C ALA A 155 12.30 -1.89 8.62
N PHE A 156 11.34 -2.80 8.81
CA PHE A 156 10.91 -3.22 10.12
C PHE A 156 12.02 -3.99 10.84
N SER A 157 12.01 -3.90 12.17
CA SER A 157 12.80 -4.79 13.00
C SER A 157 12.44 -6.26 12.72
N SER A 158 13.44 -7.14 12.74
CA SER A 158 13.22 -8.59 12.59
C SER A 158 12.40 -9.15 13.74
N GLY A 159 11.53 -10.12 13.46
CA GLY A 159 10.70 -10.81 14.46
C GLY A 159 9.26 -10.30 14.52
N GLY A 160 8.38 -11.13 15.07
CA GLY A 160 6.93 -10.92 15.03
C GLY A 160 6.28 -11.51 13.78
N SER A 161 5.02 -11.14 13.52
CA SER A 161 4.29 -11.58 12.33
C SER A 161 4.88 -10.95 11.06
N PRO A 162 4.96 -11.70 9.95
CA PRO A 162 5.42 -11.15 8.68
C PRO A 162 4.42 -10.11 8.17
N VAL A 163 4.93 -8.97 7.70
CA VAL A 163 4.15 -7.93 7.03
C VAL A 163 4.64 -7.87 5.60
N LEU A 164 3.75 -8.04 4.62
CA LEU A 164 4.12 -7.95 3.22
C LEU A 164 3.98 -6.51 2.71
N VAL A 165 4.92 -6.09 1.87
CA VAL A 165 4.89 -4.83 1.12
C VAL A 165 5.08 -5.11 -0.37
N PRO A 166 4.52 -4.29 -1.29
CA PRO A 166 4.88 -4.36 -2.70
C PRO A 166 6.35 -3.97 -2.87
N ARG A 167 7.06 -4.54 -3.85
CA ARG A 167 8.40 -4.07 -4.24
C ARG A 167 8.36 -2.63 -4.75
N ALA A 168 9.45 -1.88 -4.66
CA ALA A 168 9.46 -0.45 -4.99
C ALA A 168 9.00 -0.12 -6.42
N HIS A 169 9.41 -0.91 -7.42
CA HIS A 169 8.95 -0.73 -8.80
C HIS A 169 7.47 -1.09 -8.99
N VAL A 170 6.96 -2.08 -8.24
CA VAL A 170 5.53 -2.41 -8.20
C VAL A 170 4.73 -1.29 -7.53
N LEU A 171 5.25 -0.71 -6.45
CA LEU A 171 4.63 0.42 -5.77
C LEU A 171 4.55 1.66 -6.69
N LEU A 172 5.65 1.97 -7.39
CA LEU A 172 5.67 3.03 -8.39
C LEU A 172 4.65 2.77 -9.50
N GLU A 173 4.62 1.55 -10.06
CA GLU A 173 3.64 1.19 -11.10
C GLU A 173 2.20 1.30 -10.60
N ALA A 174 1.93 0.87 -9.36
CA ALA A 174 0.61 1.00 -8.76
C ALA A 174 0.18 2.46 -8.67
N PHE A 175 1.04 3.39 -8.22
CA PHE A 175 0.69 4.81 -8.18
C PHE A 175 0.46 5.42 -9.57
N ILE A 176 1.25 5.03 -10.58
CA ILE A 176 1.04 5.48 -11.97
C ILE A 176 -0.33 5.00 -12.48
N ARG A 177 -0.65 3.72 -12.29
CA ARG A 177 -1.94 3.14 -12.71
C ARG A 177 -3.11 3.76 -11.95
N LEU A 178 -2.98 3.96 -10.64
CA LEU A 178 -4.00 4.61 -9.81
C LEU A 178 -4.23 6.08 -10.20
N ALA A 179 -3.19 6.82 -10.58
CA ALA A 179 -3.35 8.18 -11.13
C ALA A 179 -4.21 8.17 -12.40
N SER A 180 -4.05 7.15 -13.26
CA SER A 180 -4.90 6.99 -14.45
C SER A 180 -6.31 6.54 -14.09
N ALA A 181 -6.45 5.66 -13.11
CA ALA A 181 -7.72 5.06 -12.75
C ALA A 181 -8.64 6.03 -11.99
N PHE A 182 -8.05 6.95 -11.21
CA PHE A 182 -8.74 8.00 -10.48
C PHE A 182 -8.45 9.37 -11.09
N ARG A 183 -8.46 9.43 -12.43
CA ARG A 183 -8.05 10.61 -13.19
C ARG A 183 -8.80 11.87 -12.79
N ASP A 184 -10.10 11.75 -12.54
CA ASP A 184 -10.98 12.90 -12.32
C ASP A 184 -11.01 13.36 -10.87
N ASP A 185 -10.87 12.44 -9.90
CA ASP A 185 -11.05 12.73 -8.48
C ASP A 185 -9.72 12.80 -7.69
N TYR A 186 -8.76 11.89 -7.97
CA TYR A 186 -7.57 11.70 -7.12
C TYR A 186 -6.24 11.64 -7.89
N CYS A 187 -6.22 12.08 -9.15
CA CYS A 187 -5.02 12.07 -9.99
C CYS A 187 -3.86 12.83 -9.34
N GLY A 188 -4.13 14.03 -8.82
CA GLY A 188 -3.12 14.85 -8.14
C GLY A 188 -2.50 14.15 -6.92
N TYR A 189 -3.32 13.45 -6.14
CA TYR A 189 -2.86 12.68 -4.99
C TYR A 189 -1.86 11.58 -5.42
N PHE A 190 -2.22 10.77 -6.41
CA PHE A 190 -1.35 9.70 -6.88
C PHE A 190 -0.10 10.21 -7.62
N LEU A 191 -0.19 11.33 -8.33
CA LEU A 191 0.99 11.98 -8.93
C LEU A 191 1.95 12.54 -7.87
N ASN A 192 1.45 12.99 -6.72
CA ASN A 192 2.29 13.34 -5.58
C ASN A 192 3.02 12.09 -5.05
N MET A 193 2.34 10.94 -4.97
CA MET A 193 2.98 9.68 -4.58
C MET A 193 4.07 9.26 -5.58
N VAL A 194 3.83 9.39 -6.89
CA VAL A 194 4.86 9.18 -7.93
C VAL A 194 6.05 10.12 -7.73
N THR A 195 5.79 11.36 -7.34
CA THR A 195 6.85 12.35 -7.06
C THR A 195 7.68 11.93 -5.85
N TYR A 196 7.06 11.48 -4.75
CA TYR A 196 7.79 10.90 -3.61
C TYR A 196 8.59 9.65 -4.00
N MET A 197 8.05 8.78 -4.86
CA MET A 197 8.79 7.63 -5.36
C MET A 197 10.04 8.04 -6.18
N SER A 198 10.01 9.18 -6.86
CA SER A 198 11.16 9.77 -7.56
C SER A 198 12.17 10.38 -6.58
N GLU A 199 11.70 11.16 -5.62
CA GLU A 199 12.55 11.92 -4.69
C GLU A 199 13.31 11.05 -3.69
N TYR A 200 12.70 9.96 -3.20
CA TYR A 200 13.29 9.12 -2.17
C TYR A 200 13.72 7.74 -2.70
N PRO A 201 12.82 6.77 -2.97
CA PRO A 201 13.25 5.40 -3.25
C PRO A 201 14.02 5.26 -4.57
N PHE A 202 13.67 6.03 -5.61
CA PHE A 202 14.42 6.02 -6.87
C PHE A 202 15.84 6.58 -6.69
N ASN A 203 15.99 7.73 -6.04
CA ASN A 203 17.29 8.32 -5.76
C ASN A 203 18.16 7.46 -4.82
N ASP A 204 17.54 6.67 -3.94
CA ASP A 204 18.22 5.70 -3.09
C ASP A 204 18.55 4.37 -3.83
N GLY A 205 18.21 4.23 -5.11
CA GLY A 205 18.51 3.06 -5.93
C GLY A 205 17.60 1.85 -5.70
N LEU A 206 16.43 2.04 -5.07
CA LEU A 206 15.50 0.96 -4.73
C LEU A 206 14.54 0.62 -5.89
N VAL A 207 14.32 1.56 -6.80
CA VAL A 207 13.37 1.44 -7.91
C VAL A 207 14.09 0.98 -9.17
N ASP A 208 13.76 -0.22 -9.65
CA ASP A 208 14.19 -0.71 -10.96
C ASP A 208 13.17 -0.35 -12.03
N ILE A 209 13.40 0.75 -12.75
CA ILE A 209 12.53 1.25 -13.81
C ILE A 209 12.44 0.32 -15.02
N ASN A 210 13.37 -0.62 -15.19
CA ASN A 210 13.33 -1.59 -16.28
C ASN A 210 12.29 -2.69 -16.03
N ARG A 211 11.77 -2.78 -14.81
CA ARG A 211 10.73 -3.74 -14.42
C ARG A 211 9.32 -3.16 -14.49
N LEU A 212 9.18 -1.88 -14.82
CA LEU A 212 7.88 -1.28 -15.11
C LEU A 212 7.32 -1.84 -16.42
N SER A 213 5.99 -1.95 -16.51
CA SER A 213 5.32 -2.21 -17.79
C SER A 213 5.65 -1.13 -18.82
N GLY A 214 5.55 -1.47 -20.11
CA GLY A 214 5.81 -0.55 -21.22
C GLY A 214 5.09 0.82 -21.08
N PRO A 215 3.77 0.83 -20.82
CA PRO A 215 3.02 2.08 -20.60
C PRO A 215 3.54 2.89 -19.41
N CYS A 216 3.78 2.26 -18.26
CA CYS A 216 4.24 2.95 -17.06
C CYS A 216 5.67 3.47 -17.20
N ARG A 217 6.54 2.72 -17.91
CA ARG A 217 7.90 3.17 -18.25
C ARG A 217 7.89 4.35 -19.21
N SER A 218 7.06 4.29 -20.25
CA SER A 218 6.82 5.41 -21.19
C SER A 218 6.36 6.67 -20.45
N PHE A 219 5.40 6.53 -19.53
CA PHE A 219 4.96 7.63 -18.67
C PHE A 219 6.09 8.20 -17.82
N TRP A 220 6.86 7.34 -17.14
CA TRP A 220 7.99 7.75 -16.32
C TRP A 220 9.03 8.54 -17.12
N ASP A 221 9.49 7.98 -18.25
CA ASP A 221 10.50 8.60 -19.10
C ASP A 221 10.03 9.96 -19.63
N LYS A 222 8.75 10.09 -20.01
CA LYS A 222 8.15 11.36 -20.48
C LYS A 222 8.01 12.39 -19.35
N ARG A 223 7.69 11.96 -18.12
CA ARG A 223 7.62 12.81 -16.93
C ARG A 223 9.00 13.39 -16.60
N GLU A 224 10.04 12.55 -16.56
CA GLU A 224 11.41 12.99 -16.25
C GLU A 224 11.98 13.95 -17.30
N GLN A 225 11.53 13.88 -18.55
CA GLN A 225 11.90 14.87 -19.57
C GLN A 225 11.29 16.26 -19.33
N GLY A 226 10.22 16.38 -18.55
CA GLY A 226 9.60 17.66 -18.18
C GLY A 226 8.97 18.46 -19.33
N LYS A 227 8.74 17.82 -20.50
CA LYS A 227 8.25 18.50 -21.72
C LYS A 227 6.74 18.48 -21.89
N LEU A 228 6.06 17.55 -21.23
CA LEU A 228 4.62 17.36 -21.35
C LEU A 228 3.90 17.94 -20.14
N THR A 229 2.72 18.50 -20.36
CA THR A 229 1.79 18.85 -19.28
C THR A 229 1.26 17.58 -18.61
N VAL A 230 0.80 17.69 -17.35
CA VAL A 230 0.14 16.57 -16.64
C VAL A 230 -1.00 15.99 -17.48
N ARG A 231 -1.84 16.83 -18.08
CA ARG A 231 -2.94 16.39 -18.94
C ARG A 231 -2.45 15.51 -20.10
N GLN A 232 -1.42 15.94 -20.82
CA GLN A 232 -0.84 15.17 -21.94
C GLN A 232 -0.18 13.86 -21.47
N LEU A 233 0.47 13.86 -20.30
CA LEU A 233 1.01 12.64 -19.70
C LEU A 233 -0.09 11.63 -19.41
N MET A 234 -1.21 12.08 -18.82
CA MET A 234 -2.34 11.20 -18.50
C MET A 234 -3.09 10.72 -19.74
N ASP A 235 -3.30 11.59 -20.74
CA ASP A 235 -3.92 11.19 -22.02
C ASP A 235 -3.10 10.09 -22.70
N ASN A 236 -1.77 10.24 -22.74
CA ASN A 236 -0.88 9.21 -23.28
C ASN A 236 -0.93 7.93 -22.46
N LEU A 237 -0.90 8.02 -21.12
CA LEU A 237 -0.93 6.85 -20.24
C LEU A 237 -2.23 6.06 -20.40
N GLN A 238 -3.38 6.74 -20.44
CA GLN A 238 -4.67 6.10 -20.62
C GLN A 238 -4.78 5.41 -21.98
N HIS A 239 -4.24 6.03 -23.04
CA HIS A 239 -4.16 5.41 -24.36
C HIS A 239 -3.24 4.18 -24.37
N ASP A 240 -2.06 4.29 -23.75
CA ASP A 240 -1.05 3.24 -23.73
C ASP A 240 -1.46 2.05 -22.84
N LEU A 241 -2.23 2.29 -21.77
CA LEU A 241 -2.76 1.23 -20.89
C LEU A 241 -3.90 0.43 -21.54
N GLY A 242 -4.68 1.03 -22.44
CA GLY A 242 -5.76 0.34 -23.17
C GLY A 242 -6.71 -0.45 -22.26
N ASP A 243 -7.09 -1.66 -22.70
CA ASP A 243 -8.04 -2.57 -22.03
C ASP A 243 -7.56 -3.07 -20.64
N ASP A 244 -6.28 -2.89 -20.26
CA ASP A 244 -5.78 -3.25 -18.91
C ASP A 244 -6.50 -2.47 -17.80
N MET A 245 -7.15 -1.36 -18.14
CA MET A 245 -7.97 -0.55 -17.23
C MET A 245 -9.43 -1.01 -17.16
N ASP A 246 -9.93 -1.69 -18.19
CA ASP A 246 -11.34 -2.13 -18.33
C ASP A 246 -11.63 -3.48 -17.64
N SER A 247 -10.61 -4.09 -17.03
CA SER A 247 -10.72 -5.32 -16.24
C SER A 247 -11.07 -5.09 -14.75
N ARG A 248 -11.40 -3.83 -14.38
CA ARG A 248 -11.89 -3.43 -13.06
C ARG A 248 -13.36 -3.79 -12.84
#